data_AF-A0A3C0AQJ8-F1
#
_entry.id   AF-A0A3C0AQJ8-F1
#
_cell.length_a   1.000
_cell.length_b   1.000
_cell.length_c   1.000
_cell.angle_alpha   90.00
_cell.angle_beta   90.00
_cell.angle_gamma   90.00
#
_symmetry.space_group_name_H-M   'P 1'
#
loop_
_entity.id
_entity.type
_entity.pdbx_description
1 polymer ?
#
loop_
_entity_poly.entity_id
_entity_poly.type
_entity_poly.pdbx_seq_one_letter_code
_entity_poly.pdbx_strand_id
1 'polypeptide(L)'
;LFAIWSAYKLGAGQVIAIDRFPERLKLAREYCKAKTLNYEEVDVFTMLQELTGGRGPDSCIDAVGSEAHGTTLDAWYDLAAEKLLLETDRGHVLRQVIHSCRKGGTVSIPGVYGGFLDKVPIGAAFGK
;
A
#
# COMPACT_ATOMS: atom_id res chain seq x y z
N LEU A 1 -8.74 -2.35 6.98
CA LEU A 1 -8.95 -2.76 8.39
C LEU A 1 -8.62 -4.24 8.66
N PHE A 2 -9.17 -5.19 7.90
CA PHE A 2 -8.93 -6.63 8.15
C PHE A 2 -7.45 -7.04 8.20
N ALA A 3 -6.63 -6.58 7.24
CA ALA A 3 -5.19 -6.88 7.22
C ALA A 3 -4.45 -6.32 8.45
N ILE A 4 -4.81 -5.10 8.87
CA ILE A 4 -4.23 -4.41 10.04
C ILE A 4 -4.54 -5.21 11.31
N TRP A 5 -5.81 -5.60 11.50
CA TRP A 5 -6.23 -6.42 12.62
C TRP A 5 -5.54 -7.78 12.64
N SER A 6 -5.43 -8.42 11.48
CA SER A 6 -4.78 -9.72 11.32
C SER A 6 -3.29 -9.65 11.69
N ALA A 7 -2.56 -8.65 11.19
CA ALA A 7 -1.16 -8.44 11.56
C ALA A 7 -0.98 -8.24 13.07
N TYR A 8 -1.85 -7.43 13.69
CA TYR A 8 -1.83 -7.25 15.14
C TYR A 8 -2.10 -8.57 15.89
N LYS A 9 -3.09 -9.34 15.47
CA LYS A 9 -3.45 -10.63 16.10
C LYS A 9 -2.41 -11.72 15.91
N LEU A 10 -1.66 -11.69 14.82
CA LEU A 10 -0.54 -12.59 14.55
C LEU A 10 0.74 -12.20 15.30
N GLY A 11 0.71 -11.13 16.11
CA GLY A 11 1.81 -10.76 16.99
C GLY A 11 2.86 -9.84 16.36
N ALA A 12 2.50 -9.07 15.32
CA ALA A 12 3.38 -8.04 14.79
C ALA A 12 3.73 -7.02 15.90
N GLY A 13 5.04 -6.80 16.14
CA GLY A 13 5.52 -5.90 17.19
C GLY A 13 5.09 -4.44 17.00
N GLN A 14 4.92 -4.02 15.74
CA GLN A 14 4.33 -2.73 15.39
C GLN A 14 3.55 -2.88 14.08
N VAL A 15 2.35 -2.32 14.03
CA VAL A 15 1.53 -2.23 12.81
C VAL A 15 1.38 -0.76 12.44
N ILE A 16 1.71 -0.41 11.19
CA ILE A 16 1.56 0.94 10.65
C ILE A 16 0.43 0.91 9.61
N ALA A 17 -0.62 1.68 9.85
CA ALA A 17 -1.76 1.83 8.96
C ALA A 17 -1.66 3.16 8.21
N ILE A 18 -1.76 3.12 6.89
CA ILE A 18 -1.64 4.29 6.01
C ILE A 18 -2.94 4.41 5.22
N ASP A 19 -3.62 5.55 5.33
CA ASP A 19 -4.88 5.88 4.62
C ASP A 19 -5.08 7.40 4.67
N ARG A 20 -5.96 7.98 3.85
CA ARG A 20 -6.36 9.39 3.95
C ARG A 20 -7.59 9.61 4.83
N PHE A 21 -8.46 8.60 4.93
CA PHE A 21 -9.76 8.76 5.59
C PHE A 21 -9.61 8.75 7.12
N PRO A 22 -9.87 9.88 7.82
CA PRO A 22 -9.64 9.98 9.26
C PRO A 22 -10.43 8.96 10.09
N GLU A 23 -11.63 8.61 9.65
CA GLU A 23 -12.47 7.59 10.28
C GLU A 23 -11.87 6.19 10.19
N ARG A 24 -11.24 5.83 9.05
CA ARG A 24 -10.56 4.54 8.88
C ARG A 24 -9.30 4.48 9.74
N LEU A 25 -8.55 5.57 9.80
CA LEU A 25 -7.39 5.69 10.67
C LEU A 25 -7.79 5.59 12.14
N LYS A 26 -8.86 6.28 12.56
CA LYS A 26 -9.41 6.18 13.92
C LYS A 26 -9.72 4.73 14.29
N LEU A 27 -10.41 4.00 13.42
CA LEU A 27 -10.71 2.57 13.65
C LEU A 27 -9.45 1.71 13.75
N ALA A 28 -8.44 1.96 12.89
CA ALA A 28 -7.17 1.24 12.95
C ALA A 28 -6.42 1.49 14.28
N ARG A 29 -6.45 2.73 14.78
CA ARG A 29 -5.81 3.11 16.04
C ARG A 29 -6.53 2.50 17.25
N GLU A 30 -7.84 2.69 17.33
CA GLU A 30 -8.65 2.30 18.48
C GLU A 30 -8.80 0.79 18.60
N TYR A 31 -9.12 0.13 17.47
CA TYR A 31 -9.43 -1.29 17.49
C TYR A 31 -8.21 -2.15 17.18
N CYS A 32 -7.31 -1.73 16.29
CA CYS A 32 -6.20 -2.58 15.84
C CYS A 32 -4.84 -2.25 16.48
N LYS A 33 -4.79 -1.27 17.39
CA LYS A 33 -3.54 -0.75 18.02
C LYS A 33 -2.46 -0.37 16.99
N ALA A 34 -2.88 0.05 15.80
CA ALA A 34 -1.96 0.47 14.75
C ALA A 34 -1.52 1.92 14.95
N LYS A 35 -0.26 2.21 14.61
CA LYS A 35 0.18 3.58 14.38
C LYS A 35 -0.36 4.03 13.03
N THR A 36 -1.02 5.18 12.98
CA THR A 36 -1.68 5.66 11.77
C THR A 36 -0.90 6.79 11.13
N LEU A 37 -0.76 6.78 9.80
CA LEU A 37 -0.21 7.86 9.01
C LEU A 37 -1.24 8.31 7.98
N ASN A 38 -1.51 9.61 7.92
CA ASN A 38 -2.26 10.20 6.81
C ASN A 38 -1.29 10.60 5.70
N TYR A 39 -1.36 9.95 4.55
CA TYR A 39 -0.44 10.22 3.44
C TYR A 39 -0.62 11.61 2.81
N GLU A 40 -1.71 12.32 3.12
CA GLU A 40 -1.92 13.72 2.71
C GLU A 40 -1.19 14.72 3.62
N GLU A 41 -0.78 14.28 4.82
CA GLU A 41 -0.19 15.14 5.85
C GLU A 41 1.32 14.91 6.03
N VAL A 42 1.81 13.72 5.70
CA VAL A 42 3.20 13.32 5.95
C VAL A 42 3.82 12.60 4.75
N ASP A 43 5.13 12.72 4.61
CA ASP A 43 5.89 11.88 3.70
C ASP A 43 5.98 10.45 4.26
N VAL A 44 5.18 9.54 3.71
CA VAL A 44 5.07 8.16 4.20
C VAL A 44 6.41 7.45 4.21
N PHE A 45 7.23 7.63 3.17
CA PHE A 45 8.52 6.93 3.08
C PHE A 45 9.46 7.35 4.21
N THR A 46 9.62 8.65 4.43
CA THR A 46 10.42 9.22 5.52
C THR A 46 9.92 8.74 6.87
N MET A 47 8.60 8.79 7.10
CA MET A 47 8.01 8.30 8.34
C MET A 47 8.30 6.81 8.56
N LEU A 48 8.20 5.98 7.52
CA LEU A 48 8.53 4.55 7.62
C LEU A 48 10.01 4.33 7.93
N GLN A 49 10.92 5.11 7.34
CA GLN A 49 12.34 5.05 7.65
C GLN A 49 12.60 5.40 9.12
N GLU A 50 12.05 6.51 9.61
CA GLU A 50 12.20 6.92 11.01
C GLU A 50 11.67 5.89 12.00
N LEU A 51 10.48 5.33 11.73
CA LEU A 51 9.83 4.35 12.61
C LEU A 51 10.53 2.99 12.64
N THR A 52 11.35 2.69 11.63
CA THR A 52 12.02 1.40 11.48
C THR A 52 13.55 1.49 11.59
N GLY A 53 14.06 2.64 12.05
CA GLY A 53 15.51 2.85 12.21
C GLY A 53 16.28 2.82 10.89
N GLY A 54 15.69 3.32 9.81
CA GLY A 54 16.30 3.42 8.48
C GLY A 54 16.32 2.13 7.68
N ARG A 55 15.61 1.08 8.12
CA ARG A 55 15.62 -0.23 7.45
C ARG A 55 14.43 -0.45 6.53
N GLY A 56 13.29 0.17 6.83
CA GLY A 56 11.99 -0.14 6.25
C GLY A 56 11.28 -1.28 7.01
N PRO A 57 9.95 -1.45 6.83
CA PRO A 57 9.20 -2.49 7.55
C PRO A 57 9.61 -3.91 7.11
N ASP A 58 9.54 -4.86 8.04
CA ASP A 58 9.79 -6.29 7.79
C ASP A 58 8.80 -6.92 6.81
N SER A 59 7.58 -6.42 6.80
CA SER A 59 6.52 -6.86 5.90
C SER A 59 5.65 -5.67 5.52
N CYS A 60 5.28 -5.59 4.25
CA CYS A 60 4.39 -4.55 3.75
C CYS A 60 3.22 -5.20 3.00
N ILE A 61 2.02 -4.66 3.18
CA ILE A 61 0.79 -5.19 2.59
C ILE A 61 0.12 -4.08 1.79
N ASP A 62 -0.05 -4.32 0.50
CA ASP A 62 -0.87 -3.47 -0.35
C ASP A 62 -2.32 -3.98 -0.34
N ALA A 63 -3.13 -3.32 0.49
CA ALA A 63 -4.56 -3.57 0.61
C ALA A 63 -5.41 -2.53 -0.15
N VAL A 64 -4.84 -1.88 -1.18
CA VAL A 64 -5.51 -0.87 -2.02
C VAL A 64 -5.81 -1.46 -3.40
N GLY A 65 -4.78 -1.86 -4.15
CA GLY A 65 -4.94 -2.29 -5.55
C GLY A 65 -5.13 -1.13 -6.55
N SER A 66 -5.60 -1.47 -7.75
CA SER A 66 -5.83 -0.56 -8.89
C SER A 66 -7.09 0.31 -8.78
N GLU A 67 -7.96 0.06 -7.81
CA GLU A 67 -9.15 0.89 -7.56
C GLU A 67 -8.83 2.01 -6.57
N ALA A 68 -7.87 2.86 -6.92
CA ALA A 68 -7.76 4.15 -6.25
C ALA A 68 -9.02 5.02 -6.50
N HIS A 69 -9.83 4.75 -7.55
CA HIS A 69 -11.25 5.12 -7.70
C HIS A 69 -11.97 4.19 -8.70
N GLY A 70 -13.16 3.68 -8.35
CA GLY A 70 -14.19 3.17 -9.28
C GLY A 70 -14.43 1.65 -9.32
N THR A 71 -15.52 1.18 -8.71
CA THR A 71 -15.94 -0.24 -8.64
C THR A 71 -16.74 -0.69 -9.87
N THR A 72 -16.29 -1.75 -10.54
CA THR A 72 -17.07 -2.74 -11.33
C THR A 72 -18.03 -2.24 -12.44
N LEU A 73 -17.71 -2.61 -13.70
CA LEU A 73 -18.27 -2.22 -15.01
C LEU A 73 -17.64 -0.96 -15.64
N ASP A 74 -17.49 0.12 -14.88
CA ASP A 74 -16.75 1.31 -15.37
C ASP A 74 -15.29 0.98 -15.68
N ALA A 75 -14.70 0.02 -14.96
CA ALA A 75 -13.32 -0.43 -15.16
C ALA A 75 -12.99 -0.90 -16.58
N TRP A 76 -13.95 -1.43 -17.35
CA TRP A 76 -13.73 -1.85 -18.75
C TRP A 76 -13.87 -0.68 -19.73
N TYR A 77 -14.79 0.25 -19.46
CA TYR A 77 -14.98 1.47 -20.24
C TYR A 77 -13.82 2.44 -20.01
N ASP A 78 -13.40 2.60 -18.75
CA ASP A 78 -12.19 3.32 -18.36
C ASP A 78 -10.95 2.69 -18.96
N LEU A 79 -10.84 1.35 -19.04
CA LEU A 79 -9.71 0.69 -19.71
C LEU A 79 -9.57 1.10 -21.19
N ALA A 80 -10.70 1.30 -21.87
CA ALA A 80 -10.75 1.72 -23.26
C ALA A 80 -10.45 3.22 -23.42
N ALA A 81 -10.98 4.06 -22.52
CA ALA A 81 -10.71 5.49 -22.48
C ALA A 81 -9.25 5.81 -22.06
N GLU A 82 -8.67 5.02 -21.16
CA GLU A 82 -7.32 5.14 -20.60
C GLU A 82 -6.24 4.64 -21.59
N LYS A 83 -6.55 3.63 -22.42
CA LYS A 83 -5.68 3.31 -23.58
C LYS A 83 -5.61 4.44 -24.60
N LEU A 84 -6.65 5.27 -24.70
CA LEU A 84 -6.64 6.51 -25.50
C LEU A 84 -5.94 7.68 -24.78
N LEU A 85 -5.88 7.63 -23.44
CA LEU A 85 -5.33 8.67 -22.57
C LEU A 85 -4.20 8.11 -21.68
N LEU A 86 -3.10 7.63 -22.29
CA LEU A 86 -1.68 7.70 -21.86
C LEU A 86 -1.27 7.84 -20.37
N GLU A 87 -2.08 7.53 -19.37
CA GLU A 87 -1.74 7.61 -17.94
C GLU A 87 -1.65 6.21 -17.32
N THR A 88 -0.49 5.98 -16.72
CA THR A 88 0.09 4.68 -16.31
C THR A 88 0.33 4.66 -14.79
N ASP A 89 -0.63 5.16 -13.99
CA ASP A 89 -0.40 5.36 -12.56
C ASP A 89 -1.36 4.60 -11.63
N ARG A 90 -1.86 3.45 -12.08
CA ARG A 90 -2.56 2.51 -11.18
C ARG A 90 -1.61 1.74 -10.24
N GLY A 91 -0.31 1.81 -10.46
CA GLY A 91 0.72 1.04 -9.73
C GLY A 91 1.44 1.77 -8.60
N HIS A 92 1.09 3.01 -8.27
CA HIS A 92 1.90 3.82 -7.35
C HIS A 92 2.02 3.18 -5.96
N VAL A 93 0.92 2.64 -5.40
CA VAL A 93 0.94 1.94 -4.10
C VAL A 93 1.85 0.73 -4.17
N LEU A 94 1.79 -0.05 -5.25
CA LEU A 94 2.69 -1.20 -5.42
C LEU A 94 4.16 -0.77 -5.44
N ARG A 95 4.50 0.30 -6.15
CA ARG A 95 5.88 0.79 -6.17
C ARG A 95 6.34 1.23 -4.80
N GLN A 96 5.48 1.97 -4.08
CA GLN A 96 5.77 2.43 -2.72
C GLN A 96 5.93 1.24 -1.76
N VAL A 97 5.05 0.24 -1.82
CA VAL A 97 5.10 -0.92 -0.91
C VAL A 97 6.38 -1.73 -1.13
N ILE A 98 6.79 -1.92 -2.39
CA ILE A 98 8.05 -2.59 -2.74
C ILE A 98 9.25 -1.76 -2.30
N HIS A 99 9.20 -0.45 -2.51
CA HIS A 99 10.32 0.43 -2.18
C HIS A 99 10.52 0.59 -0.68
N SER A 100 9.44 0.75 0.08
CA SER A 100 9.45 0.95 1.53
C SER A 100 9.82 -0.31 2.30
N CYS A 101 9.46 -1.49 1.82
CA CYS A 101 9.80 -2.74 2.50
C CYS A 101 11.32 -2.91 2.59
N ARG A 102 11.84 -3.47 3.68
CA ARG A 102 13.28 -3.71 3.81
C ARG A 102 13.78 -4.76 2.82
N LYS A 103 15.10 -4.90 2.68
CA LYS A 103 15.70 -6.05 1.98
C LYS A 103 15.46 -7.34 2.78
N GLY A 104 15.15 -8.42 2.08
CA GLY A 104 14.73 -9.72 2.63
C GLY A 104 13.44 -9.67 3.45
N GLY A 105 12.59 -8.67 3.20
CA GLY A 105 11.27 -8.50 3.83
C GLY A 105 10.16 -8.86 2.85
N THR A 106 8.97 -9.15 3.36
CA THR A 106 7.89 -9.70 2.54
C THR A 106 6.92 -8.63 2.05
N VAL A 107 6.59 -8.66 0.77
CA VAL A 107 5.51 -7.84 0.19
C VAL A 107 4.31 -8.73 -0.14
N SER A 108 3.16 -8.39 0.42
CA SER A 108 1.88 -9.06 0.12
C SER A 108 0.96 -8.09 -0.64
N ILE A 109 0.33 -8.57 -1.71
CA ILE A 109 -0.48 -7.74 -2.61
C ILE A 109 -1.89 -8.36 -2.72
N PRO A 110 -2.71 -8.30 -1.65
CA PRO A 110 -4.10 -8.71 -1.72
C PRO A 110 -4.97 -7.72 -2.54
N GLY A 111 -4.53 -6.47 -2.72
CA GLY A 111 -5.19 -5.49 -3.59
C GLY A 111 -5.24 -5.97 -5.04
N VAL A 112 -6.38 -5.74 -5.70
CA VAL A 112 -6.61 -6.24 -7.07
C VAL A 112 -5.94 -5.31 -8.08
N TYR A 113 -5.10 -5.88 -8.95
CA TYR A 113 -4.51 -5.17 -10.09
C TYR A 113 -5.08 -5.69 -11.40
N GLY A 114 -5.70 -4.80 -12.19
CA GLY A 114 -6.27 -5.13 -13.49
C GLY A 114 -5.32 -4.79 -14.64
N GLY A 115 -5.34 -5.60 -15.71
CA GLY A 115 -4.56 -5.33 -16.91
C GLY A 115 -3.05 -5.54 -16.74
N PHE A 116 -2.25 -4.82 -17.53
CA PHE A 116 -0.79 -4.86 -17.47
C PHE A 116 -0.26 -3.72 -16.58
N LEU A 117 0.68 -4.05 -15.71
CA LEU A 117 1.34 -3.07 -14.85
C LEU A 117 2.69 -2.65 -15.43
N ASP A 118 2.94 -1.35 -15.48
CA ASP A 118 4.21 -0.77 -15.92
C ASP A 118 5.02 -0.22 -14.74
N LYS A 119 6.30 0.10 -14.97
CA LYS A 119 7.22 0.74 -13.99
C LYS A 119 7.32 -0.01 -12.65
N VAL A 120 7.11 -1.33 -12.66
CA VAL A 120 7.32 -2.16 -11.47
C VAL A 120 8.82 -2.19 -11.15
N PRO A 121 9.25 -1.83 -9.94
CA PRO A 121 10.67 -1.70 -9.60
C PRO A 121 11.28 -3.08 -9.34
N ILE A 122 11.51 -3.86 -10.40
CA ILE A 122 12.01 -5.24 -10.32
C ILE A 122 13.32 -5.34 -9.55
N GLY A 123 14.22 -4.36 -9.69
CA GLY A 123 15.47 -4.34 -8.92
C GLY A 123 15.27 -4.26 -7.40
N ALA A 124 14.26 -3.50 -6.95
CA ALA A 124 13.90 -3.45 -5.54
C ALA A 124 13.11 -4.71 -5.11
N ALA A 125 12.25 -5.22 -6.00
CA ALA A 125 11.44 -6.42 -5.77
C ALA A 125 12.26 -7.70 -5.67
N PHE A 126 13.36 -7.82 -6.42
CA PHE A 126 14.26 -8.99 -6.41
C PHE A 126 14.79 -9.30 -5.01
N GLY A 127 14.97 -8.28 -4.17
CA GLY A 127 15.45 -8.42 -2.80
C GLY A 127 14.34 -8.56 -1.76
N LYS A 128 13.12 -8.92 -2.15
CA LYS A 128 11.98 -9.15 -1.24
C LYS A 128 11.69 -10.63 -1.10
#